data_AF-A0A2M7KFW8-F1
#
_entry.id   AF-A0A2M7KFW8-F1
#
_cell.length_a   1.000
_cell.length_b   1.000
_cell.length_c   1.000
_cell.angle_alpha   90.00
_cell.angle_beta   90.00
_cell.angle_gamma   90.00
#
_symmetry.space_group_name_H-M   'P 1'
#
loop_
_entity.id
_entity.type
_entity.pdbx_description
1 polymer ?
#
loop_
_entity_poly.entity_id
_entity_poly.type
_entity_poly.pdbx_seq_one_letter_code
_entity_poly.pdbx_strand_id
1 'polypeptide(L)' 'MVWIPGGSFLMGSDPKEIDALWAKTGWDADWKKFATHESPEHRVSVEGFWAYKHEVTNEQYGKFMKATGQPKPEYWE' A
#
# COMPACT_ATOMS: atom_id res chain seq x y z
N MET A 1 12.64 5.01 11.14
CA MET A 1 11.71 5.62 10.16
C MET A 1 12.55 6.35 9.10
N VAL A 2 11.97 6.61 7.93
CA VAL A 2 12.56 7.38 6.83
C VAL A 2 11.70 8.60 6.58
N TRP A 3 12.34 9.75 6.33
CA TRP A 3 11.65 10.99 5.98
C TRP A 3 11.31 10.97 4.50
N ILE A 4 10.04 11.18 4.19
CA ILE A 4 9.55 11.35 2.82
C ILE A 4 9.25 12.84 2.68
N PRO A 5 10.01 13.59 1.85
CA PRO A 5 9.77 15.01 1.66
C PRO A 5 8.40 15.23 1.03
N GLY A 6 7.71 16.28 1.48
CA GLY A 6 6.45 16.71 0.89
C GLY A 6 6.67 17.20 -0.55
N GLY A 7 5.63 17.08 -1.36
CA GLY A 7 5.70 17.44 -2.76
C GLY A 7 4.44 17.05 -3.53
N SER A 8 4.45 17.38 -4.81
CA SER A 8 3.40 16.99 -5.75
C SER A 8 3.86 15.84 -6.63
N PHE A 9 3.02 14.82 -6.78
CA PHE A 9 3.27 13.67 -7.65
C PHE A 9 1.98 13.25 -8.37
N LEU A 10 2.11 12.33 -9.32
CA LEU A 10 0.97 11.70 -9.99
C LEU A 10 0.59 10.43 -9.23
N MET A 11 -0.67 10.35 -8.80
CA MET A 11 -1.22 9.24 -8.04
C MET A 11 -2.30 8.53 -8.84
N GLY A 12 -2.31 7.21 -8.78
CA GLY A 12 -3.15 6.36 -9.61
C GLY A 12 -2.42 5.86 -10.86
N SER A 13 -3.14 5.17 -11.73
CA SER A 13 -2.60 4.52 -12.92
C SER A 13 -3.25 5.07 -14.19
N ASP A 14 -2.49 5.18 -15.29
CA ASP A 14 -3.05 5.41 -16.63
C ASP A 14 -3.71 4.10 -17.12
N PRO A 15 -4.98 4.11 -17.59
CA PRO A 15 -5.60 2.96 -18.23
C PRO A 15 -4.71 2.24 -19.28
N LYS A 16 -3.88 2.97 -20.01
CA LYS A 16 -2.95 2.38 -21.00
C LYS A 16 -1.84 1.56 -20.34
N GLU A 17 -1.36 1.96 -19.18
CA GLU A 17 -0.37 1.21 -18.41
C GLU A 17 -0.99 -0.06 -17.83
N ILE A 18 -2.24 0.01 -17.38
CA ILE A 18 -3.02 -1.17 -16.95
C ILE A 18 -3.17 -2.14 -18.13
N ASP A 19 -3.51 -1.66 -19.33
CA ASP A 19 -3.59 -2.49 -20.54
C ASP A 19 -2.26 -3.18 -20.86
N ALA A 20 -1.16 -2.43 -20.82
CA ALA A 20 0.18 -2.95 -21.08
C ALA A 20 0.63 -3.98 -20.04
N LEU A 21 0.28 -3.79 -18.76
CA LEU A 21 0.57 -4.72 -17.69
C LEU A 21 -0.10 -6.07 -17.94
N TRP A 22 -1.40 -6.08 -18.28
CA TRP A 22 -2.12 -7.33 -18.59
C TRP A 22 -1.57 -8.05 -19.82
N ALA A 23 -1.21 -7.30 -20.86
CA ALA A 23 -0.55 -7.86 -22.04
C ALA A 23 0.79 -8.53 -21.70
N LYS A 24 1.50 -8.02 -20.70
CA LYS A 24 2.80 -8.56 -20.24
C LYS A 24 2.66 -9.74 -19.29
N THR A 25 1.69 -9.71 -18.36
CA THR A 25 1.58 -10.71 -17.30
C THR A 25 0.79 -11.95 -17.72
N GLY A 26 -0.10 -11.83 -18.71
CA GLY A 26 -1.01 -12.91 -19.10
C GLY A 26 -2.01 -13.27 -18.01
N TRP A 27 -2.29 -12.32 -17.10
CA TRP A 27 -3.31 -12.50 -16.05
C TRP A 27 -4.71 -12.62 -16.65
N ASP A 28 -5.61 -13.21 -15.87
CA ASP A 28 -7.01 -13.33 -16.24
C ASP A 28 -7.60 -11.95 -16.56
N ALA A 29 -8.29 -11.85 -17.71
CA ALA A 29 -8.88 -10.61 -18.17
C ALA A 29 -9.97 -10.09 -17.21
N ASP A 30 -10.70 -10.98 -16.53
CA ASP A 30 -11.76 -10.61 -15.60
C ASP A 30 -11.21 -9.90 -14.36
N TRP A 31 -9.92 -10.08 -14.05
CA TRP A 31 -9.29 -9.41 -12.91
C TRP A 31 -9.04 -7.93 -13.18
N LYS A 32 -9.02 -7.52 -14.44
CA LYS A 32 -8.76 -6.13 -14.85
C LYS A 32 -9.78 -5.15 -14.30
N LYS A 33 -11.01 -5.60 -14.02
CA LYS A 33 -12.05 -4.78 -13.36
C LYS A 33 -11.60 -4.24 -12.01
N PHE A 34 -10.78 -4.97 -11.26
CA PHE A 34 -10.29 -4.52 -9.95
C PHE A 34 -9.26 -3.40 -10.05
N ALA A 35 -8.46 -3.38 -11.13
CA ALA A 35 -7.50 -2.30 -11.40
C ALA A 35 -8.18 -0.95 -11.73
N THR A 36 -9.46 -0.95 -12.09
CA THR A 36 -10.17 0.30 -12.42
C THR A 36 -10.28 1.26 -11.23
N HIS A 37 -10.21 0.75 -10.00
CA HIS A 37 -10.23 1.59 -8.78
C HIS A 37 -8.93 2.40 -8.58
N GLU A 38 -7.86 2.06 -9.29
CA GLU A 38 -6.58 2.79 -9.25
C GLU A 38 -6.54 3.94 -10.26
N SER A 39 -7.53 4.04 -11.16
CA SER A 39 -7.64 5.06 -12.19
C SER A 39 -8.62 6.17 -11.81
N PRO A 40 -8.49 7.39 -12.37
CA PRO A 40 -7.41 7.83 -13.24
C PRO A 40 -6.20 8.36 -12.44
N GLU A 41 -5.05 8.36 -13.11
CA GLU A 41 -3.91 9.16 -12.68
C GLU A 41 -4.30 10.65 -12.53
N HIS A 42 -3.93 11.25 -11.39
CA HIS A 42 -4.14 12.67 -11.13
C HIS A 42 -3.06 13.24 -10.21
N ARG A 43 -2.86 14.57 -10.26
CA ARG A 43 -1.85 15.25 -9.44
C ARG A 43 -2.32 15.40 -8.00
N VAL A 44 -1.51 14.95 -7.05
CA VAL A 44 -1.74 15.05 -5.61
C VAL A 44 -0.56 15.74 -4.96
N SER A 45 -0.83 16.59 -3.96
CA SER A 45 0.18 17.19 -3.09
C SER A 45 0.02 16.66 -1.68
N VAL A 46 1.12 16.18 -1.10
CA VAL A 46 1.16 15.71 0.29
C VAL A 46 2.24 16.44 1.06
N GLU A 47 2.00 16.67 2.35
CA GLU A 47 3.01 17.18 3.27
C GLU A 47 4.08 16.12 3.55
N GLY A 48 5.26 16.56 4.01
CA GLY A 48 6.33 15.64 4.36
C GLY A 48 5.98 14.85 5.61
N PHE A 49 6.29 13.55 5.61
CA PHE A 49 5.97 12.66 6.72
C PHE A 49 7.05 11.59 6.93
N TRP A 50 7.00 10.96 8.10
CA TRP A 50 7.87 9.83 8.42
C TRP A 50 7.14 8.52 8.17
N ALA A 51 7.78 7.59 7.47
CA ALA A 51 7.31 6.22 7.30
C ALA A 51 8.30 5.22 7.92
N TYR A 52 7.81 4.10 8.43
CA TYR A 52 8.73 3.00 8.79
C TYR A 52 9.28 2.37 7.51
N LYS A 53 10.57 2.03 7.53
CA LYS A 53 11.23 1.35 6.39
C LYS A 53 10.80 -0.12 6.26
N HIS A 54 10.39 -0.72 7.37
CA HIS A 54 10.01 -2.11 7.48
C HIS A 54 8.63 -2.19 8.13
N GLU A 55 7.88 -3.22 7.78
CA GLU A 55 6.59 -3.53 8.40
C GLU A 55 6.76 -3.80 9.91
N VAL A 56 5.65 -3.64 10.65
CA VAL A 56 5.61 -4.02 12.06
C VAL A 56 5.72 -5.53 12.16
N THR A 57 6.73 -5.99 12.90
CA THR A 57 6.97 -7.42 13.13
C THR A 57 6.06 -7.98 14.22
N ASN A 58 5.89 -9.31 14.20
CA ASN A 58 5.15 -10.00 15.27
C ASN A 58 5.76 -9.76 16.66
N GLU A 59 7.09 -9.72 16.79
CA GLU A 59 7.72 -9.43 18.07
C GLU A 59 7.35 -8.02 18.59
N GLN A 60 7.34 -7.02 17.71
CA GLN A 60 6.97 -5.64 18.06
C GLN A 60 5.50 -5.52 18.46
N TYR A 61 4.60 -6.15 17.71
CA TYR A 61 3.18 -6.17 18.07
C TYR A 61 2.94 -6.94 19.39
N GLY A 62 3.70 -8.01 19.64
CA GLY A 62 3.70 -8.74 20.91
C GLY A 62 4.09 -7.85 22.10
N LYS A 63 5.06 -6.94 21.93
CA LYS A 63 5.41 -5.93 22.95
C LYS A 63 4.25 -4.96 23.20
N PHE A 64 3.58 -4.51 22.14
CA PHE A 64 2.39 -3.65 22.24
C PHE A 64 1.26 -4.32 23.02
N MET A 65 0.94 -5.59 22.71
CA MET A 65 -0.11 -6.34 23.42
C MET A 65 0.21 -6.47 24.91
N LYS A 66 1.45 -6.83 25.25
CA LYS A 66 1.89 -6.93 26.65
C LYS A 66 1.79 -5.59 27.39
N ALA A 67 2.09 -4.48 26.73
CA ALA A 67 2.05 -3.15 27.33
C ALA A 67 0.63 -2.59 27.48
N THR A 68 -0.30 -2.97 26.60
CA THR A 68 -1.66 -2.37 26.54
C THR A 68 -2.77 -3.29 27.02
N GLY A 69 -2.49 -4.60 27.18
CA GLY A 69 -3.50 -5.61 27.51
C GLY A 69 -4.43 -5.97 26.35
N GLN A 70 -4.10 -5.57 25.12
CA GLN A 70 -4.89 -5.93 23.94
C GLN A 70 -4.86 -7.45 23.69
N PRO A 71 -6.00 -8.07 23.35
CA PRO A 71 -6.06 -9.50 23.10
C PRO A 71 -5.30 -9.86 21.82
N LYS A 72 -4.76 -11.08 21.80
CA LYS A 72 -4.12 -11.61 20.60
C LYS A 72 -5.14 -11.79 19.46
N PRO A 73 -4.77 -11.46 18.20
CA PRO A 73 -5.58 -11.82 17.04
C PRO A 73 -5.78 -13.33 16.94
N GLU A 74 -6.83 -13.75 16.22
CA GLU A 74 -7.26 -15.15 16.13
C GLU A 74 -6.13 -16.10 15.69
N TYR A 75 -5.35 -15.70 14.69
CA TYR A 75 -4.27 -16.52 14.11
C TYR A 75 -2.87 -16.10 14.59
N TRP A 76 -2.78 -15.58 15.82
CA TRP A 76 -1.51 -15.18 16.44
C TRP A 76 -0.90 -16.32 17.26
N GLU A 77 0.24 -16.83 16.80
CA GLU A 77 1.10 -17.79 17.52
C GLU A 77 2.01 -17.09 18.55
#